data_AF-A0A510UMW6-F1
#
_entry.id   AF-A0A510UMW6-F1
#
_cell.length_a   1.000
_cell.length_b   1.000
_cell.length_c   1.000
_cell.angle_alpha   90.00
_cell.angle_beta   90.00
_cell.angle_gamma   90.00
#
_symmetry.space_group_name_H-M   'P 1'
#
loop_
_entity.id
_entity.type
_entity.pdbx_description
1 polymer ?
#
loop_
_entity_poly.entity_id
_entity_poly.type
_entity_poly.pdbx_seq_one_letter_code
_entity_poly.pdbx_strand_id
1 'polypeptide(L)'
;MKTMVSMSLQGFFKKCHRPVNYKAKVKALRIHDVLSLGGIRVSDGKDGFHYGQAYIKKEEKDRYSLTGIWTVVTKPGRKDMWMQGSFSLNKGRVNFENGMTKDHLRAFFKICRYLGVHKRAEKKRSQQARRQWTKESNTRRIGNYRHLLSLKARYGSWFFAQDIEPLFCGEVLSGLCLYRGYRSGKVGIDIDVRDRMCTQAIIAMTYKDKEFI
;
A
#
# COMPACT_ATOMS: atom_id res chain seq x y z
N MET A 1 30.83 7.22 -17.15
CA MET A 1 30.04 5.98 -16.93
C MET A 1 29.09 6.16 -15.76
N LYS A 2 27.76 6.12 -15.98
CA LYS A 2 26.79 6.10 -14.86
C LYS A 2 26.90 4.75 -14.15
N THR A 3 27.25 4.75 -12.87
CA THR A 3 27.38 3.52 -12.07
C THR A 3 26.00 2.88 -11.92
N MET A 4 25.82 1.69 -12.48
CA MET A 4 24.57 0.95 -12.34
C MET A 4 24.39 0.54 -10.87
N VAL A 5 23.32 1.00 -10.23
CA VAL A 5 23.03 0.60 -8.85
C VAL A 5 22.49 -0.83 -8.88
N SER A 6 23.11 -1.73 -8.12
CA SER A 6 22.62 -3.11 -7.98
C SER A 6 22.66 -3.57 -6.52
N MET A 7 21.82 -4.55 -6.20
CA MET A 7 21.83 -5.25 -4.91
C MET A 7 21.19 -6.64 -5.03
N SER A 8 21.36 -7.50 -4.04
CA SER A 8 20.60 -8.77 -4.00
C SER A 8 19.11 -8.49 -3.76
N LEU A 9 18.23 -9.33 -4.30
CA LEU A 9 16.78 -9.25 -4.07
C LEU A 9 16.44 -9.39 -2.58
N GLN A 10 17.20 -10.20 -1.84
CA GLN A 10 17.09 -10.26 -0.39
C GLN A 10 17.48 -8.94 0.28
N GLY A 11 18.59 -8.32 -0.15
CA GLY A 11 19.03 -7.02 0.34
C GLY A 11 18.00 -5.92 0.07
N PHE A 12 17.37 -5.95 -1.11
CA PHE A 12 16.28 -5.07 -1.48
C PHE A 12 15.11 -5.18 -0.48
N PHE A 13 14.61 -6.40 -0.23
CA PHE A 13 13.50 -6.58 0.72
C PHE A 13 13.86 -6.27 2.17
N LYS A 14 15.11 -6.52 2.59
CA LYS A 14 15.60 -6.07 3.90
C LYS A 14 15.54 -4.55 4.02
N LYS A 15 15.97 -3.80 3.00
CA LYS A 15 15.88 -2.32 2.98
C LYS A 15 14.45 -1.82 2.92
N CYS A 16 13.55 -2.53 2.25
CA CYS A 16 12.11 -2.24 2.29
C CYS A 16 11.46 -2.57 3.65
N HIS A 17 12.18 -3.18 4.60
CA HIS A 17 11.62 -3.75 5.83
C HIS A 17 10.45 -4.69 5.53
N ARG A 18 10.66 -5.63 4.60
CA ARG A 18 9.67 -6.64 4.22
C ARG A 18 10.19 -8.06 4.45
N PRO A 19 9.27 -9.02 4.70
CA PRO A 19 9.63 -10.42 4.86
C PRO A 19 10.45 -10.94 3.67
N VAL A 20 11.48 -11.73 3.97
CA VAL A 20 12.40 -12.26 2.93
C VAL A 20 11.68 -13.23 1.97
N ASN A 21 10.59 -13.87 2.39
CA ASN A 21 9.78 -14.74 1.54
C ASN A 21 9.15 -14.00 0.34
N TYR A 22 9.11 -12.66 0.33
CA TYR A 22 8.61 -11.90 -0.83
C TYR A 22 9.47 -12.08 -2.08
N LYS A 23 10.72 -12.53 -1.92
CA LYS A 23 11.57 -12.93 -3.05
C LYS A 23 10.91 -14.01 -3.91
N ALA A 24 10.19 -14.94 -3.28
CA ALA A 24 9.47 -16.00 -3.99
C ALA A 24 8.25 -15.42 -4.71
N LYS A 25 7.52 -14.50 -4.06
CA LYS A 25 6.36 -13.81 -4.65
C LYS A 25 6.76 -13.01 -5.90
N VAL A 26 7.84 -12.24 -5.87
CA VAL A 26 8.33 -11.49 -7.05
C VAL A 26 8.63 -12.43 -8.22
N LYS A 27 9.32 -13.54 -7.96
CA LYS A 27 9.65 -14.52 -9.01
C LYS A 27 8.41 -15.18 -9.60
N ALA A 28 7.36 -15.35 -8.80
CA ALA A 28 6.09 -15.96 -9.21
C ALA A 28 5.12 -14.99 -9.91
N LEU A 29 5.43 -13.69 -9.98
CA LEU A 29 4.58 -12.72 -10.68
C LEU A 29 4.43 -13.09 -12.15
N ARG A 30 3.20 -13.02 -12.66
CA ARG A 30 2.90 -12.99 -14.10
C ARG A 30 3.08 -11.59 -14.63
N ILE A 31 3.17 -11.46 -15.95
CA ILE A 31 3.23 -10.15 -16.59
C ILE A 31 1.98 -9.34 -16.18
N HIS A 32 2.21 -8.09 -15.80
CA HIS A 32 1.27 -7.13 -15.22
C HIS A 32 0.77 -7.41 -13.80
N ASP A 33 1.18 -8.50 -13.15
CA ASP A 33 0.90 -8.70 -11.74
C ASP A 33 1.63 -7.65 -10.89
N VAL A 34 0.97 -7.24 -9.81
CA VAL A 34 1.48 -6.28 -8.84
C VAL A 34 1.63 -6.91 -7.48
N LEU A 35 2.86 -6.97 -6.97
CA LEU A 35 3.15 -7.29 -5.58
C LEU A 35 3.09 -6.01 -4.73
N SER A 36 2.13 -5.96 -3.81
CA SER A 36 2.08 -4.87 -2.84
C SER A 36 3.14 -5.02 -1.76
N LEU A 37 3.87 -3.93 -1.55
CA LEU A 37 4.71 -3.73 -0.37
C LEU A 37 3.93 -2.98 0.72
N GLY A 38 2.69 -2.58 0.50
CA GLY A 38 1.81 -1.95 1.47
C GLY A 38 1.06 -0.78 0.86
N GLY A 39 -0.16 -0.55 1.34
CA GLY A 39 -1.06 0.49 0.93
C GLY A 39 -1.95 1.00 2.07
N ILE A 40 -2.01 2.32 2.25
CA ILE A 40 -2.91 3.03 3.15
C ILE A 40 -3.59 4.17 2.41
N ARG A 41 -4.82 4.43 2.83
CA ARG A 41 -5.62 5.59 2.49
C ARG A 41 -6.17 6.15 3.79
N VAL A 42 -6.03 7.45 3.99
CA VAL A 42 -6.45 8.16 5.21
C VAL A 42 -7.31 9.33 4.77
N SER A 43 -8.55 9.40 5.23
CA SER A 43 -9.42 10.56 5.00
C SER A 43 -8.98 11.73 5.88
N ASP A 44 -9.09 12.94 5.36
CA ASP A 44 -8.89 14.19 6.10
C ASP A 44 -10.20 14.73 6.74
N GLY A 45 -11.33 14.05 6.54
CA GLY A 45 -12.64 14.44 7.04
C GLY A 45 -13.37 15.52 6.21
N LYS A 46 -12.78 16.00 5.11
CA LYS A 46 -13.32 17.04 4.22
C LYS A 46 -13.29 16.58 2.76
N ASP A 47 -13.63 15.32 2.51
CA ASP A 47 -13.57 14.60 1.23
C ASP A 47 -12.19 14.44 0.57
N GLY A 48 -11.11 14.86 1.23
CA GLY A 48 -9.74 14.62 0.78
C GLY A 48 -9.22 13.28 1.29
N PHE A 49 -8.22 12.76 0.58
CA PHE A 49 -7.54 11.53 0.95
C PHE A 49 -6.03 11.67 0.82
N HIS A 50 -5.35 11.21 1.86
CA HIS A 50 -3.91 11.00 1.84
C HIS A 50 -3.59 9.53 1.59
N TYR A 51 -2.55 9.29 0.81
CA TYR A 51 -2.16 7.97 0.36
C TYR A 51 -0.74 7.66 0.79
N GLY A 52 -0.53 6.41 1.20
CA GLY A 52 0.80 5.85 1.32
C GLY A 52 0.78 4.50 0.63
N GLN A 53 1.61 4.28 -0.38
CA GLN A 53 1.65 2.99 -1.05
C GLN A 53 3.04 2.70 -1.61
N ALA A 54 3.35 1.42 -1.69
CA ALA A 54 4.53 0.94 -2.40
C ALA A 54 4.23 -0.42 -3.01
N TYR A 55 4.63 -0.63 -4.26
CA TYR A 55 4.43 -1.88 -4.96
C TYR A 55 5.51 -2.14 -6.01
N ILE A 56 5.57 -3.39 -6.47
CA ILE A 56 6.39 -3.86 -7.59
C ILE A 56 5.44 -4.43 -8.63
N LYS A 57 5.57 -4.02 -9.88
CA LYS A 57 4.81 -4.59 -11.01
C LYS A 57 5.77 -5.32 -11.93
N LYS A 58 5.38 -6.50 -12.42
CA LYS A 58 6.12 -7.17 -13.49
C LYS A 58 5.66 -6.59 -14.82
N GLU A 59 6.57 -5.98 -15.56
CA GLU A 59 6.24 -5.39 -16.86
C GLU A 59 6.44 -6.40 -17.98
N GLU A 60 7.55 -7.13 -17.95
CA GLU A 60 7.94 -8.11 -18.97
C GLU A 60 8.66 -9.30 -18.31
N LYS A 61 9.20 -10.22 -19.12
CA LYS A 61 10.10 -11.25 -18.62
C LYS A 61 11.32 -10.59 -17.97
N ASP A 62 11.54 -10.90 -16.70
CA ASP A 62 12.66 -10.42 -15.86
C ASP A 62 12.77 -8.90 -15.67
N ARG A 63 11.79 -8.10 -16.15
CA ARG A 63 11.73 -6.65 -15.97
C ARG A 63 10.54 -6.22 -15.13
N TYR A 64 10.81 -5.31 -14.21
CA TYR A 64 9.88 -4.89 -13.19
C TYR A 64 9.91 -3.36 -13.04
N SER A 65 8.78 -2.78 -12.69
CA SER A 65 8.70 -1.42 -12.19
C SER A 65 8.42 -1.45 -10.69
N LEU A 66 8.79 -0.37 -10.02
CA LEU A 66 8.45 -0.11 -8.63
C LEU A 66 7.91 1.30 -8.51
N THR A 67 6.93 1.47 -7.65
CA THR A 67 6.31 2.77 -7.36
C THR A 67 6.14 2.91 -5.87
N GLY A 68 6.50 4.06 -5.33
CA GLY A 68 6.27 4.46 -3.95
C GLY A 68 5.67 5.86 -3.90
N ILE A 69 4.58 6.02 -3.16
CA ILE A 69 3.91 7.31 -2.92
C ILE A 69 3.68 7.47 -1.42
N TRP A 70 3.85 8.69 -0.92
CA TRP A 70 3.54 9.07 0.45
C TRP A 70 3.07 10.53 0.51
N THR A 71 1.79 10.72 0.78
CA THR A 71 1.14 12.03 0.98
C THR A 71 0.52 12.17 2.38
N VAL A 72 0.70 11.16 3.25
CA VAL A 72 0.17 11.16 4.62
C VAL A 72 0.97 12.10 5.52
N VAL A 73 0.27 13.10 6.07
CA VAL A 73 0.83 14.05 7.03
C VAL A 73 1.13 13.32 8.34
N THR A 74 2.41 13.06 8.59
CA THR A 74 2.87 12.39 9.82
C THR A 74 3.58 13.33 10.77
N LYS A 75 4.07 14.46 10.26
CA LYS A 75 4.70 15.55 11.00
C LYS A 75 4.48 16.86 10.24
N PRO A 76 4.34 18.01 10.92
CA PRO A 76 4.36 19.32 10.29
C PRO A 76 5.61 19.47 9.39
N GLY A 77 5.43 20.04 8.19
CA GLY A 77 6.52 20.32 7.25
C GLY A 77 7.12 19.11 6.52
N ARG A 78 6.63 17.88 6.76
CA ARG A 78 7.10 16.71 6.01
C ARG A 78 6.55 16.74 4.58
N LYS A 79 7.44 16.92 3.60
CA LYS A 79 7.12 16.89 2.17
C LYS A 79 6.54 15.54 1.75
N ASP A 80 5.66 15.59 0.76
CA ASP A 80 5.20 14.41 0.05
C ASP A 80 6.37 13.78 -0.70
N MET A 81 6.27 12.47 -0.90
CA MET A 81 7.29 11.72 -1.62
C MET A 81 6.61 10.89 -2.69
N TRP A 82 7.15 10.98 -3.90
CA TRP A 82 6.84 10.07 -4.98
C TRP A 82 8.15 9.57 -5.58
N MET A 83 8.22 8.27 -5.83
CA MET A 83 9.32 7.64 -6.55
C MET A 83 8.76 6.56 -7.46
N GLN A 84 9.21 6.56 -8.70
CA GLN A 84 8.98 5.47 -9.63
C GLN A 84 10.31 5.10 -10.29
N GLY A 85 10.49 3.82 -10.56
CA GLY A 85 11.69 3.33 -11.24
C GLY A 85 11.48 1.95 -11.83
N SER A 86 12.47 1.49 -12.58
CA SER A 86 12.50 0.15 -13.18
C SER A 86 13.75 -0.60 -12.78
N PHE A 87 13.66 -1.92 -12.79
CA PHE A 87 14.80 -2.80 -12.58
C PHE A 87 14.62 -4.12 -13.33
N SER A 88 15.74 -4.75 -13.65
CA SER A 88 15.79 -6.13 -14.09
C SER A 88 16.22 -7.05 -12.95
N LEU A 89 15.73 -8.29 -12.97
CA LEU A 89 16.10 -9.34 -12.04
C LEU A 89 16.91 -10.42 -12.75
N ASN A 90 18.21 -10.50 -12.48
CA ASN A 90 19.09 -11.52 -13.04
C ASN A 90 19.76 -12.32 -11.92
N LYS A 91 19.58 -13.65 -11.90
CA LYS A 91 20.18 -14.56 -10.90
C LYS A 91 19.99 -14.08 -9.45
N GLY A 92 18.84 -13.47 -9.15
CA GLY A 92 18.52 -12.94 -7.81
C GLY A 92 19.16 -11.58 -7.47
N ARG A 93 19.83 -10.93 -8.43
CA ARG A 93 20.29 -9.53 -8.32
C ARG A 93 19.29 -8.59 -8.98
N VAL A 94 18.98 -7.52 -8.26
CA VAL A 94 18.19 -6.38 -8.72
C VAL A 94 19.15 -5.37 -9.32
N ASN A 95 19.01 -5.11 -10.62
CA ASN A 95 19.80 -4.12 -11.35
C ASN A 95 18.88 -2.97 -11.74
N PHE A 96 19.05 -1.81 -11.11
CA PHE A 96 18.16 -0.67 -11.35
C PHE A 96 18.50 0.01 -12.68
N GLU A 97 17.45 0.33 -13.43
CA GLU A 97 17.51 0.92 -14.77
C GLU A 97 17.30 2.44 -14.71
N ASN A 98 17.38 3.11 -15.87
CA ASN A 98 16.85 4.46 -16.11
C ASN A 98 17.30 5.54 -15.10
N GLY A 99 18.61 5.67 -14.87
CA GLY A 99 19.14 6.78 -14.06
C GLY A 99 18.73 6.74 -12.58
N MET A 100 18.26 5.59 -12.09
CA MET A 100 17.97 5.37 -10.69
C MET A 100 19.20 5.59 -9.81
N THR A 101 19.14 6.63 -8.97
CA THR A 101 20.21 6.98 -8.03
C THR A 101 20.02 6.30 -6.68
N LYS A 102 21.06 6.35 -5.84
CA LYS A 102 20.97 5.92 -4.44
C LYS A 102 19.90 6.71 -3.68
N ASP A 103 19.67 7.98 -4.04
CA ASP A 103 18.70 8.84 -3.35
C ASP A 103 17.26 8.50 -3.73
N HIS A 104 16.97 8.15 -4.99
CA HIS A 104 15.67 7.60 -5.38
C HIS A 104 15.36 6.33 -4.56
N LEU A 105 16.32 5.42 -4.46
CA LEU A 105 16.15 4.20 -3.66
C LEU A 105 15.95 4.48 -2.17
N ARG A 106 16.71 5.43 -1.61
CA ARG A 106 16.52 5.88 -0.22
C ARG A 106 15.11 6.41 0.00
N ALA A 107 14.56 7.21 -0.92
CA ALA A 107 13.19 7.72 -0.84
C ALA A 107 12.17 6.57 -0.82
N PHE A 108 12.31 5.59 -1.72
CA PHE A 108 11.40 4.44 -1.75
C PHE A 108 11.50 3.52 -0.54
N PHE A 109 12.71 3.25 -0.04
CA PHE A 109 12.88 2.50 1.21
C PHE A 109 12.28 3.25 2.40
N LYS A 110 12.37 4.60 2.41
CA LYS A 110 11.74 5.44 3.42
C LYS A 110 10.21 5.35 3.37
N ILE A 111 9.60 5.36 2.18
CA ILE A 111 8.16 5.11 1.99
C ILE A 111 7.78 3.72 2.53
N CYS A 112 8.53 2.68 2.16
CA CYS A 112 8.30 1.31 2.65
C CYS A 112 8.40 1.21 4.19
N ARG A 113 9.34 1.93 4.80
CA ARG A 113 9.50 2.01 6.26
C ARG A 113 8.30 2.70 6.90
N TYR A 114 7.84 3.83 6.36
CA TYR A 114 6.66 4.54 6.87
C TYR A 114 5.41 3.66 6.84
N LEU A 115 5.19 2.94 5.73
CA LEU A 115 4.12 1.95 5.63
C LEU A 115 4.22 0.88 6.72
N GLY A 116 5.42 0.39 7.01
CA GLY A 116 5.64 -0.60 8.08
C GLY A 116 5.33 -0.06 9.48
N VAL A 117 5.66 1.21 9.74
CA VAL A 117 5.31 1.87 11.02
C VAL A 117 3.80 2.04 11.14
N HIS A 118 3.14 2.56 10.11
CA HIS A 118 1.69 2.73 10.09
C HIS A 118 0.95 1.39 10.23
N LYS A 119 1.43 0.33 9.57
CA LYS A 119 0.88 -1.03 9.73
C LYS A 119 0.84 -1.45 11.19
N ARG A 120 1.95 -1.31 11.90
CA ARG A 120 2.06 -1.75 13.30
C ARG A 120 1.17 -0.92 14.21
N ALA A 121 1.13 0.40 14.00
CA ALA A 121 0.27 1.30 14.76
C ALA A 121 -1.21 0.96 14.55
N GLU A 122 -1.64 0.81 13.30
CA GLU A 122 -3.04 0.53 12.99
C GLU A 122 -3.46 -0.89 13.38
N LYS A 123 -2.58 -1.89 13.25
CA LYS A 123 -2.86 -3.24 13.76
C LYS A 123 -3.13 -3.22 15.27
N LYS A 124 -2.32 -2.48 16.05
CA LYS A 124 -2.55 -2.31 17.49
C LYS A 124 -3.89 -1.62 17.75
N ARG A 125 -4.18 -0.54 17.02
CA ARG A 125 -5.44 0.22 17.16
C ARG A 125 -6.66 -0.64 16.82
N SER A 126 -6.64 -1.36 15.71
CA SER A 126 -7.70 -2.27 15.28
C SER A 126 -7.91 -3.41 16.29
N GLN A 127 -6.83 -3.98 16.85
CA GLN A 127 -6.94 -4.99 17.90
C GLN A 127 -7.57 -4.44 19.19
N GLN A 128 -7.20 -3.23 19.61
CA GLN A 128 -7.81 -2.56 20.75
C GLN A 128 -9.30 -2.29 20.52
N ALA A 129 -9.65 -1.77 19.34
CA ALA A 129 -11.02 -1.54 18.91
C ALA A 129 -11.85 -2.83 18.92
N ARG A 130 -11.33 -3.94 18.38
CA ARG A 130 -11.98 -5.26 18.41
C ARG A 130 -12.24 -5.74 19.84
N ARG A 131 -11.28 -5.55 20.75
CA ARG A 131 -11.44 -5.94 22.16
C ARG A 131 -12.51 -5.11 22.87
N GLN A 132 -12.53 -3.79 22.66
CA GLN A 132 -13.55 -2.91 23.23
C GLN A 132 -14.94 -3.24 22.68
N TRP A 133 -15.04 -3.40 21.35
CA TRP A 133 -16.28 -3.81 20.70
C TRP A 133 -16.83 -5.11 21.26
N THR A 134 -16.00 -6.15 21.37
CA THR A 134 -16.43 -7.48 21.86
C THR A 134 -17.02 -7.38 23.27
N LYS A 135 -16.43 -6.56 24.14
CA LYS A 135 -16.93 -6.32 25.50
C LYS A 135 -18.31 -5.66 25.49
N GLU A 136 -18.52 -4.68 24.60
CA GLU A 136 -19.78 -3.92 24.55
C GLU A 136 -20.89 -4.62 23.74
N SER A 137 -20.52 -5.38 22.71
CA SER A 137 -21.46 -6.10 21.86
C SER A 137 -22.11 -7.28 22.58
N ASN A 138 -21.38 -7.93 23.50
CA ASN A 138 -21.95 -8.99 24.34
C ASN A 138 -23.06 -8.48 25.27
N THR A 139 -23.15 -7.16 25.49
CA THR A 139 -24.14 -6.52 26.35
C THR A 139 -25.33 -5.93 25.57
N ARG A 140 -25.30 -5.92 24.22
CA ARG A 140 -26.31 -5.26 23.37
C ARG A 140 -26.89 -6.22 22.34
N ARG A 141 -28.22 -6.34 22.27
CA ARG A 141 -28.90 -6.94 21.10
C ARG A 141 -28.86 -5.93 19.95
N ILE A 142 -27.98 -6.13 18.98
CA ILE A 142 -27.84 -5.23 17.84
C ILE A 142 -28.46 -5.87 16.60
N GLY A 143 -29.60 -5.34 16.13
CA GLY A 143 -30.37 -5.91 15.02
C GLY A 143 -30.10 -5.32 13.62
N ASN A 144 -29.32 -4.23 13.50
CA ASN A 144 -29.14 -3.53 12.21
C ASN A 144 -27.67 -3.31 11.84
N TYR A 145 -27.28 -3.76 10.65
CA TYR A 145 -25.92 -3.65 10.09
C TYR A 145 -25.41 -2.22 9.89
N ARG A 146 -26.27 -1.27 9.45
CA ARG A 146 -25.85 0.15 9.34
C ARG A 146 -25.55 0.77 10.70
N HIS A 147 -26.34 0.38 11.71
CA HIS A 147 -26.12 0.81 13.09
C HIS A 147 -24.84 0.18 13.67
N LEU A 148 -24.51 -1.06 13.29
CA LEU A 148 -23.24 -1.71 13.64
C LEU A 148 -22.03 -0.95 13.11
N LEU A 149 -22.04 -0.53 11.83
CA LEU A 149 -20.94 0.20 11.21
C LEU A 149 -20.69 1.56 11.88
N SER A 150 -21.77 2.32 12.17
CA SER A 150 -21.64 3.62 12.83
C SER A 150 -21.14 3.51 14.27
N LEU A 151 -21.49 2.43 14.98
CA LEU A 151 -20.93 2.14 16.29
C LEU A 151 -19.46 1.74 16.21
N LYS A 152 -19.06 0.86 15.28
CA LYS A 152 -17.66 0.45 15.12
C LYS A 152 -16.74 1.63 14.76
N ALA A 153 -17.24 2.63 14.05
CA ALA A 153 -16.48 3.85 13.74
C ALA A 153 -16.02 4.62 15.00
N ARG A 154 -16.72 4.46 16.14
CA ARG A 154 -16.41 5.15 17.41
C ARG A 154 -15.14 4.64 18.09
N TYR A 155 -14.65 3.45 17.73
CA TYR A 155 -13.45 2.86 18.32
C TYR A 155 -12.15 3.32 17.62
N GLY A 156 -12.22 4.37 16.81
CA GLY A 156 -11.05 5.08 16.28
C GLY A 156 -10.23 4.31 15.22
N SER A 157 -10.66 3.12 14.80
CA SER A 157 -10.02 2.37 13.71
C SER A 157 -10.99 2.25 12.53
N TRP A 158 -10.69 2.98 11.47
CA TRP A 158 -11.46 2.92 10.22
C TRP A 158 -11.45 1.51 9.62
N PHE A 159 -10.30 0.83 9.68
CA PHE A 159 -10.18 -0.56 9.20
C PHE A 159 -11.07 -1.52 9.96
N PHE A 160 -11.13 -1.39 11.30
CA PHE A 160 -12.06 -2.17 12.11
C PHE A 160 -13.52 -1.84 11.78
N ALA A 161 -13.84 -0.56 11.58
CA ALA A 161 -15.19 -0.11 11.24
C ALA A 161 -15.71 -0.72 9.94
N GLN A 162 -14.84 -0.84 8.94
CA GLN A 162 -15.14 -1.43 7.64
C GLN A 162 -14.88 -2.96 7.58
N ASP A 163 -14.50 -3.57 8.71
CA ASP A 163 -14.09 -4.98 8.83
C ASP A 163 -13.06 -5.44 7.79
N ILE A 164 -12.09 -4.57 7.52
CA ILE A 164 -10.97 -4.81 6.63
C ILE A 164 -9.68 -4.90 7.44
N GLU A 165 -8.72 -5.68 6.99
CA GLU A 165 -7.43 -5.73 7.65
C GLU A 165 -6.58 -4.48 7.33
N PRO A 166 -5.94 -3.87 8.33
CA PRO A 166 -4.91 -2.88 8.06
C PRO A 166 -3.68 -3.51 7.43
N LEU A 167 -3.55 -3.22 6.13
CA LEU A 167 -2.38 -3.33 5.25
C LEU A 167 -2.05 -4.73 4.67
N PHE A 168 -2.60 -4.90 3.47
CA PHE A 168 -2.25 -5.70 2.28
C PHE A 168 -0.75 -5.69 1.94
N CYS A 169 0.08 -6.25 2.81
CA CYS A 169 1.49 -6.41 2.53
C CYS A 169 1.70 -7.83 2.00
N GLY A 170 2.27 -7.96 0.80
CA GLY A 170 2.58 -9.25 0.19
C GLY A 170 1.46 -9.82 -0.66
N GLU A 171 0.33 -9.13 -0.76
CA GLU A 171 -0.73 -9.49 -1.69
C GLU A 171 -0.28 -9.27 -3.12
N VAL A 172 -0.70 -10.18 -4.00
CA VAL A 172 -0.46 -10.11 -5.44
C VAL A 172 -1.78 -9.81 -6.11
N LEU A 173 -1.84 -8.66 -6.79
CA LEU A 173 -2.99 -8.28 -7.60
C LEU A 173 -2.71 -8.67 -9.04
N SER A 174 -3.64 -9.41 -9.65
CA SER A 174 -3.59 -9.66 -11.09
C SER A 174 -3.75 -8.35 -11.86
N GLY A 175 -2.90 -8.13 -12.86
CA GLY A 175 -2.97 -6.95 -13.72
C GLY A 175 -4.35 -6.77 -14.38
N LEU A 176 -5.02 -7.87 -14.69
CA LEU A 176 -6.39 -7.86 -15.26
C LEU A 176 -7.42 -7.22 -14.32
N CYS A 177 -7.22 -7.33 -13.01
CA CYS A 177 -8.13 -6.78 -12.01
C CYS A 177 -7.88 -5.29 -11.71
N LEU A 178 -6.73 -4.74 -12.11
CA LEU A 178 -6.43 -3.31 -11.94
C LEU A 178 -7.14 -2.44 -12.98
N TYR A 179 -7.35 -2.97 -14.19
CA TYR A 179 -7.95 -2.25 -15.32
C TYR A 179 -9.46 -2.50 -15.49
N ARG A 180 -10.00 -3.65 -15.07
CA ARG A 180 -11.44 -3.89 -15.08
C ARG A 180 -12.11 -3.18 -13.92
N GLY A 181 -12.49 -1.93 -14.14
CA GLY A 181 -13.59 -1.32 -13.39
C GLY A 181 -14.83 -2.21 -13.52
N TYR A 182 -15.49 -2.45 -12.37
CA TYR A 182 -16.89 -2.90 -12.26
C TYR A 182 -17.39 -3.75 -13.43
N ARG A 183 -17.19 -5.07 -13.41
CA ARG A 183 -18.12 -6.03 -14.05
C ARG A 183 -17.76 -7.46 -13.68
N SER A 184 -18.55 -8.01 -12.75
CA SER A 184 -18.97 -9.41 -12.64
C SER A 184 -19.12 -9.77 -11.16
N GLY A 185 -20.30 -10.22 -10.76
CA GLY A 185 -20.69 -10.56 -9.39
C GLY A 185 -20.00 -11.80 -8.81
N LYS A 186 -18.71 -12.03 -9.11
CA LYS A 186 -17.87 -13.03 -8.45
C LYS A 186 -16.46 -12.45 -8.25
N VAL A 187 -16.14 -12.14 -6.99
CA VAL A 187 -14.79 -11.82 -6.46
C VAL A 187 -14.06 -10.71 -7.23
N GLY A 188 -14.65 -9.52 -7.27
CA GLY A 188 -13.91 -8.29 -7.57
C GLY A 188 -13.03 -7.91 -6.39
N ILE A 189 -11.79 -7.49 -6.65
CA ILE A 189 -11.01 -6.78 -5.62
C ILE A 189 -11.81 -5.53 -5.26
N ASP A 190 -12.15 -5.38 -3.99
CA ASP A 190 -12.82 -4.19 -3.45
C ASP A 190 -12.07 -2.94 -3.94
N ILE A 191 -12.82 -1.97 -4.48
CA ILE A 191 -12.27 -0.71 -5.01
C ILE A 191 -11.36 -0.05 -3.99
N ASP A 192 -11.72 -0.13 -2.72
CA ASP A 192 -10.92 0.41 -1.65
C ASP A 192 -9.57 -0.32 -1.48
N VAL A 193 -9.51 -1.63 -1.74
CA VAL A 193 -8.26 -2.39 -1.77
C VAL A 193 -7.37 -1.94 -2.93
N ARG A 194 -7.94 -1.81 -4.12
CA ARG A 194 -7.21 -1.32 -5.30
C ARG A 194 -6.68 0.09 -5.08
N ASP A 195 -7.52 1.00 -4.59
CA ASP A 195 -7.15 2.40 -4.36
C ASP A 195 -6.12 2.52 -3.23
N ARG A 196 -6.14 1.63 -2.23
CA ARG A 196 -5.06 1.58 -1.22
C ARG A 196 -3.75 1.08 -1.80
N MET A 197 -3.77 0.15 -2.76
CA MET A 197 -2.58 -0.56 -3.22
C MET A 197 -1.90 0.07 -4.44
N CYS A 198 -2.69 0.63 -5.38
CA CYS A 198 -2.22 1.00 -6.72
C CYS A 198 -2.82 2.32 -7.24
N THR A 199 -3.10 3.31 -6.40
CA THR A 199 -3.55 4.64 -6.85
C THR A 199 -2.49 5.32 -7.71
N GLN A 200 -2.89 6.01 -8.79
CA GLN A 200 -1.92 6.74 -9.62
C GLN A 200 -1.32 7.90 -8.83
N ALA A 201 -0.04 8.22 -9.06
CA ALA A 201 0.65 9.30 -8.34
C ALA A 201 -0.06 10.64 -8.49
N ILE A 202 -0.49 10.97 -9.71
CA ILE A 202 -1.22 12.21 -10.00
C ILE A 202 -2.51 12.30 -9.17
N ILE A 203 -3.31 11.22 -9.15
CA ILE A 203 -4.52 11.14 -8.34
C ILE A 203 -4.19 11.32 -6.86
N ALA A 204 -3.19 10.62 -6.34
CA ALA A 204 -2.82 10.71 -4.93
C ALA A 204 -2.35 12.11 -4.49
N MET A 205 -1.75 12.88 -5.40
CA MET A 205 -1.30 14.25 -5.16
C MET A 205 -2.46 15.24 -5.30
N THR A 206 -3.29 15.12 -6.34
CA THR A 206 -4.45 16.02 -6.56
C THR A 206 -5.52 15.87 -5.48
N TYR A 207 -5.77 14.66 -4.96
CA TYR A 207 -6.76 14.45 -3.88
C TYR A 207 -6.34 15.02 -2.52
N LYS A 208 -5.08 15.45 -2.38
CA LYS A 208 -4.59 16.17 -1.21
C LYS A 208 -4.82 17.69 -1.35
N ASP A 209 -4.56 18.23 -2.53
CA ASP A 209 -4.60 19.66 -2.80
C ASP A 209 -5.93 20.02 -3.47
N LYS A 210 -6.95 20.38 -2.67
CA LYS A 210 -8.22 20.92 -3.18
C LYS A 210 -8.12 22.35 -3.74
N GLU A 211 -6.93 22.84 -4.08
CA GLU A 211 -6.73 24.17 -4.68
C GLU A 211 -6.69 24.15 -6.23
N PHE A 212 -6.96 23.01 -6.86
CA PHE A 212 -6.94 22.85 -8.33
C PHE A 212 -8.30 22.48 -8.94
N ILE A 213 -9.40 23.04 -8.43
CA ILE A 213 -10.70 23.12 -9.14
C ILE A 213 -11.26 24.53 -8.96
#